data_AF-T1GNW7-F1
#
_entry.id   AF-T1GNW7-F1
#
_cell.length_a   1.000
_cell.length_b   1.000
_cell.length_c   1.000
_cell.angle_alpha   90.00
_cell.angle_beta   90.00
_cell.angle_gamma   90.00
#
_symmetry.space_group_name_H-M   'P 1'
#
loop_
_entity.id
_entity.type
_entity.pdbx_description
1 polymer ?
#
loop_
_entity_poly.entity_id
_entity_poly.type
_entity_poly.pdbx_seq_one_letter_code
_entity_poly.pdbx_strand_id
1 'polypeptide(L)'
;MSCSDKIARWNIVGIQGSLLSSIVEPIYLHSIVLGSLLHAQHMYRAVCGRIEKSIQGLPPPYHLNKPRLALVTSAEPRNQAKAPNFGINWTIGDSEIEVVNSLTGKTVNNQISRLTKQNFFMKYGYVMKNLPGIQSRKVTTDYGETKINVKDYQIAKRELFAAFRREDLGNWLKKPIEQDEFALPE
;
A
#
# COMPACT_ATOMS: atom_id res chain seq x y z
N MET A 1 -9.90 6.70 -3.95
CA MET A 1 -8.96 5.89 -4.76
C MET A 1 -9.40 4.44 -4.76
N SER A 2 -9.56 3.86 -5.95
CA SER A 2 -9.95 2.47 -6.16
C SER A 2 -8.81 1.49 -5.86
N CYS A 3 -9.10 0.17 -5.83
CA CYS A 3 -8.05 -0.86 -5.72
C CYS A 3 -7.08 -0.82 -6.90
N SER A 4 -7.58 -0.63 -8.13
CA SER A 4 -6.73 -0.49 -9.32
C SER A 4 -5.78 0.71 -9.23
N ASP A 5 -6.24 1.85 -8.68
CA ASP A 5 -5.36 3.00 -8.44
C ASP A 5 -4.29 2.69 -7.39
N LYS A 6 -4.68 2.02 -6.28
CA LYS A 6 -3.73 1.62 -5.23
C LYS A 6 -2.66 0.66 -5.76
N ILE A 7 -3.03 -0.29 -6.60
CA ILE A 7 -2.07 -1.21 -7.23
C ILE A 7 -1.17 -0.46 -8.21
N ALA A 8 -1.71 0.45 -9.02
CA ALA A 8 -0.89 1.30 -9.89
C ALA A 8 0.12 2.16 -9.11
N ARG A 9 -0.29 2.64 -7.93
CA ARG A 9 0.64 3.29 -7.00
C ARG A 9 1.74 2.34 -6.53
N TRP A 10 1.40 1.12 -6.12
CA TRP A 10 2.40 0.13 -5.69
C TRP A 10 3.38 -0.21 -6.80
N ASN A 11 2.97 -0.17 -8.06
CA ASN A 11 3.85 -0.34 -9.21
C ASN A 11 4.80 0.84 -9.45
N ILE A 12 4.70 1.95 -8.71
CA ILE A 12 5.69 3.02 -8.71
C ILE A 12 6.46 3.04 -7.39
N VAL A 13 5.76 3.17 -6.26
CA VAL A 13 6.39 3.42 -4.95
C VAL A 13 6.68 2.14 -4.15
N GLY A 14 6.38 0.97 -4.72
CA GLY A 14 6.47 -0.31 -4.03
C GLY A 14 5.34 -0.55 -3.01
N ILE A 15 5.22 -1.81 -2.57
CA ILE A 15 4.19 -2.26 -1.63
C ILE A 15 4.53 -1.98 -0.16
N GLN A 16 5.82 -1.80 0.16
CA GLN A 16 6.34 -1.62 1.52
C GLN A 16 5.89 -0.31 2.19
N GLY A 17 5.46 0.67 1.40
CA GLY A 17 5.03 1.97 1.91
C GLY A 17 6.17 2.84 2.43
N SER A 18 5.83 4.06 2.87
CA SER A 18 6.85 5.07 3.21
C SER A 18 7.73 4.67 4.38
N LEU A 19 7.16 4.13 5.47
CA LEU A 19 7.94 3.83 6.68
C LEU A 19 9.04 2.80 6.39
N LEU A 20 8.70 1.65 5.81
CA LEU A 20 9.70 0.62 5.51
C LEU A 20 10.72 1.06 4.46
N SER A 21 10.36 1.99 3.58
CA SER A 21 11.31 2.53 2.58
C SER A 21 12.48 3.31 3.18
N SER A 22 12.48 3.59 4.49
CA SER A 22 13.65 4.17 5.18
C SER A 22 14.75 3.13 5.46
N ILE A 23 14.42 1.84 5.40
CA ILE A 23 15.31 0.73 5.81
C ILE A 23 15.40 -0.40 4.78
N VAL A 24 14.56 -0.41 3.76
CA VAL A 24 14.60 -1.39 2.66
C VAL A 24 14.43 -0.71 1.31
N GLU A 25 15.00 -1.32 0.27
CA GLU A 25 14.73 -0.94 -1.12
C GLU A 25 13.25 -1.21 -1.50
N PRO A 26 12.72 -0.54 -2.53
CA PRO A 26 11.34 -0.70 -2.96
C PRO A 26 11.02 -2.15 -3.35
N ILE A 27 9.93 -2.67 -2.81
CA ILE A 27 9.47 -4.04 -3.04
C ILE A 27 8.29 -3.99 -4.02
N TYR A 28 8.36 -4.76 -5.10
CA TYR A 28 7.32 -4.82 -6.13
C TYR A 28 6.73 -6.23 -6.24
N LEU A 29 5.45 -6.30 -6.62
CA LEU A 29 4.83 -7.56 -6.97
C LEU A 29 5.39 -8.04 -8.30
N HIS A 30 5.95 -9.26 -8.33
CA HIS A 30 6.38 -9.89 -9.57
C HIS A 30 5.20 -10.26 -10.47
N SER A 31 4.07 -10.65 -9.87
CA SER A 31 2.88 -11.12 -10.58
C SER A 31 1.59 -10.71 -9.88
N ILE A 32 0.54 -10.54 -10.67
CA ILE A 32 -0.85 -10.38 -10.22
C ILE A 32 -1.68 -11.47 -10.90
N VAL A 33 -2.29 -12.34 -10.07
CA VAL A 33 -3.14 -13.44 -10.52
C VAL A 33 -4.57 -13.13 -10.15
N LEU A 34 -5.50 -13.26 -11.10
CA LEU A 34 -6.93 -13.07 -10.85
C LEU A 34 -7.66 -14.43 -10.86
N GLY A 35 -8.58 -14.61 -9.92
CA GLY A 35 -9.47 -15.79 -9.85
C GLY A 35 -10.59 -15.77 -10.90
N SER A 36 -10.91 -14.59 -11.44
CA SER A 36 -11.92 -14.38 -12.48
C SER A 36 -11.71 -13.03 -13.17
N LEU A 37 -12.46 -12.75 -14.23
CA LEU A 37 -12.58 -11.42 -14.87
C LEU A 37 -11.26 -10.78 -15.39
N LEU A 38 -10.28 -11.58 -15.80
CA LEU A 38 -9.09 -11.03 -16.46
C LEU A 38 -9.37 -10.69 -17.93
N HIS A 39 -9.45 -9.39 -18.23
CA HIS A 39 -9.21 -8.88 -19.58
C HIS A 39 -7.82 -8.25 -19.65
N ALA A 40 -6.86 -8.95 -20.26
CA ALA A 40 -5.43 -8.63 -20.17
C ALA A 40 -5.11 -7.15 -20.48
N GLN A 41 -5.69 -6.60 -21.56
CA GLN A 41 -5.46 -5.20 -21.93
C GLN A 41 -6.02 -4.20 -20.91
N HIS A 42 -7.19 -4.48 -20.34
CA HIS A 42 -7.79 -3.59 -19.34
C HIS A 42 -7.03 -3.66 -18.03
N MET A 43 -6.60 -4.85 -17.64
CA MET A 43 -5.81 -5.05 -16.44
C MET A 43 -4.44 -4.37 -16.56
N TYR A 44 -3.71 -4.58 -17.66
CA TYR A 44 -2.43 -3.90 -17.93
C TYR A 44 -2.59 -2.38 -17.87
N ARG A 45 -3.57 -1.83 -18.59
CA ARG A 45 -3.88 -0.39 -18.57
C ARG A 45 -4.13 0.10 -17.15
N ALA A 46 -4.92 -0.63 -16.36
CA ALA A 46 -5.32 -0.22 -15.01
C ALA A 46 -4.15 -0.19 -14.02
N VAL A 47 -3.23 -1.17 -14.10
CA VAL A 47 -2.15 -1.33 -13.10
C VAL A 47 -0.83 -0.66 -13.46
N CYS A 48 -0.55 -0.40 -14.74
CA CYS A 48 0.71 0.26 -15.14
C CYS A 48 0.56 1.10 -16.42
N GLY A 49 -0.14 0.59 -17.44
CA GLY A 49 -0.12 1.17 -18.79
C GLY A 49 -0.67 2.59 -18.90
N ARG A 50 -1.63 2.99 -18.05
CA ARG A 50 -2.26 4.33 -18.14
C ARG A 50 -1.38 5.50 -17.68
N ILE A 51 -0.25 5.23 -17.04
CA ILE A 51 0.72 6.28 -16.62
C ILE A 51 2.10 6.07 -17.25
N GLU A 52 2.24 5.09 -18.15
CA GLU A 52 3.54 4.65 -18.67
C GLU A 52 4.24 5.71 -19.51
N LYS A 53 3.48 6.49 -20.29
CA LYS A 53 4.03 7.55 -21.15
C LYS A 53 4.39 8.81 -20.39
N SER A 54 3.73 9.04 -19.27
CA SER A 54 3.91 10.23 -18.46
C SER A 54 4.95 10.02 -17.37
N ILE A 55 4.96 8.90 -16.65
CA ILE A 55 5.85 8.73 -15.49
C ILE A 55 7.32 8.96 -15.86
N GLN A 56 8.02 9.83 -15.11
CA GLN A 56 9.39 10.23 -15.42
C GLN A 56 10.13 10.71 -14.17
N GLY A 57 11.47 10.75 -14.18
CA GLY A 57 12.23 11.36 -13.07
C GLY A 57 12.05 10.68 -11.72
N LEU A 58 11.82 9.36 -11.71
CA LEU A 58 11.77 8.59 -10.46
C LEU A 58 13.18 8.50 -9.85
N PRO A 59 13.33 8.69 -8.53
CA PRO A 59 14.62 8.55 -7.87
C PRO A 59 15.05 7.06 -7.89
N PRO A 60 16.32 6.74 -8.18
CA PRO A 60 16.80 5.37 -8.02
C PRO A 60 16.56 4.85 -6.59
N PRO A 61 16.17 3.58 -6.39
CA PRO A 61 15.92 2.52 -7.40
C PRO A 61 14.44 2.41 -7.83
N TYR A 62 13.61 3.44 -7.58
CA TYR A 62 12.19 3.41 -7.96
C TYR A 62 12.02 3.42 -9.48
N HIS A 63 11.09 2.60 -9.96
CA HIS A 63 10.76 2.49 -11.38
C HIS A 63 9.29 2.11 -11.56
N LEU A 64 8.81 2.13 -12.82
CA LEU A 64 7.50 1.56 -13.17
C LEU A 64 7.61 0.03 -13.28
N ASN A 65 7.09 -0.67 -12.27
CA ASN A 65 6.94 -2.11 -12.30
C ASN A 65 5.81 -2.53 -13.26
N LYS A 66 6.10 -3.54 -14.10
CA LYS A 66 5.14 -4.17 -15.01
C LYS A 66 4.96 -5.63 -14.60
N PRO A 67 4.05 -5.93 -13.66
CA PRO A 67 3.89 -7.28 -13.13
C PRO A 67 3.35 -8.22 -14.21
N ARG A 68 3.73 -9.50 -14.12
CA ARG A 68 3.10 -10.56 -14.93
C ARG A 68 1.62 -10.67 -14.56
N LEU A 69 0.75 -10.75 -15.57
CA LEU A 69 -0.69 -10.89 -15.36
C LEU A 69 -1.10 -12.31 -15.74
N ALA A 70 -1.84 -12.97 -14.85
CA ALA A 70 -2.33 -14.33 -15.10
C ALA A 70 -3.79 -14.48 -14.64
N LEU A 71 -4.51 -15.35 -15.33
CA LEU A 71 -5.82 -15.85 -14.94
C LEU A 71 -5.65 -17.31 -14.50
N VAL A 72 -6.35 -17.70 -13.44
CA VAL A 72 -6.42 -19.12 -13.04
C VAL A 72 -7.08 -19.97 -14.14
N THR A 73 -6.71 -21.24 -14.24
CA THR A 73 -7.29 -22.16 -15.23
C THR A 73 -8.76 -22.46 -14.97
N SER A 74 -9.17 -22.53 -13.71
CA SER A 74 -10.56 -22.69 -13.29
C SER A 74 -11.08 -21.38 -12.72
N ALA A 75 -11.74 -20.58 -13.57
CA ALA A 75 -12.26 -19.28 -13.16
C ALA A 75 -13.45 -19.41 -12.20
N GLU A 76 -13.47 -18.57 -11.18
CA GLU A 76 -14.60 -18.50 -10.24
C GLU A 76 -15.84 -17.90 -10.92
N PRO A 77 -17.02 -18.53 -10.80
CA PRO A 77 -18.25 -17.98 -11.35
C PRO A 77 -18.66 -16.73 -10.58
N ARG A 78 -19.37 -15.83 -11.25
CA ARG A 78 -19.91 -14.63 -10.61
C ARG A 78 -20.93 -15.02 -9.54
N ASN A 79 -20.62 -14.71 -8.28
CA ASN A 79 -21.57 -14.81 -7.18
C ASN A 79 -22.35 -13.48 -7.03
N GLN A 80 -23.68 -13.55 -7.03
CA GLN A 80 -24.56 -12.39 -6.85
C GLN A 80 -24.98 -12.18 -5.38
N ALA A 81 -24.47 -13.00 -4.46
CA ALA A 81 -24.70 -12.81 -3.03
C ALA A 81 -24.21 -11.44 -2.57
N LYS A 82 -24.91 -10.90 -1.56
CA LYS A 82 -24.53 -9.63 -0.93
C LYS A 82 -23.14 -9.77 -0.32
N ALA A 83 -22.26 -8.82 -0.63
CA ALA A 83 -20.92 -8.80 -0.05
C ALA A 83 -20.99 -8.72 1.50
N PRO A 84 -20.17 -9.51 2.22
CA PRO A 84 -20.12 -9.43 3.67
C PRO A 84 -19.67 -8.03 4.12
N ASN A 85 -20.11 -7.63 5.32
CA ASN A 85 -19.73 -6.37 5.96
C ASN A 85 -18.46 -6.50 6.82
N PHE A 86 -17.63 -7.51 6.56
CA PHE A 86 -16.38 -7.77 7.27
C PHE A 86 -15.26 -8.13 6.30
N GLY A 87 -14.02 -7.93 6.74
CA GLY A 87 -12.81 -8.43 6.11
C GLY A 87 -12.10 -9.40 7.04
N ILE A 88 -11.52 -10.46 6.47
CA ILE A 88 -10.70 -11.43 7.20
C ILE A 88 -9.24 -11.19 6.81
N ASN A 89 -8.34 -11.20 7.78
CA ASN A 89 -6.90 -11.18 7.52
C ASN A 89 -6.17 -12.22 8.35
N TRP A 90 -5.06 -12.72 7.82
CA TRP A 90 -4.15 -13.66 8.44
C TRP A 90 -2.75 -13.48 7.83
N THR A 91 -1.71 -13.55 8.65
CA THR A 91 -0.31 -13.53 8.25
C THR A 91 0.36 -14.80 8.76
N ILE A 92 1.35 -15.32 8.03
CA ILE A 92 2.13 -16.48 8.48
C ILE A 92 2.69 -16.25 9.89
N GLY A 93 2.51 -17.24 10.76
CA GLY A 93 2.86 -17.15 12.19
C GLY A 93 1.72 -16.71 13.10
N ASP A 94 0.61 -16.19 12.57
CA ASP A 94 -0.59 -15.95 13.36
C ASP A 94 -1.28 -17.28 13.71
N SER A 95 -1.65 -17.44 14.99
CA SER A 95 -2.41 -18.62 15.45
C SER A 95 -3.85 -18.63 14.94
N GLU A 96 -4.45 -17.45 14.76
CA GLU A 96 -5.87 -17.30 14.41
C GLU A 96 -6.09 -16.19 13.36
N ILE A 97 -7.22 -16.30 12.65
CA ILE A 97 -7.68 -15.24 11.75
C ILE A 97 -8.17 -14.02 12.54
N GLU A 98 -8.03 -12.83 11.97
CA GLU A 98 -8.64 -11.61 12.52
C GLU A 98 -9.79 -11.18 11.62
N VAL A 99 -10.98 -11.01 12.21
CA VAL A 99 -12.19 -10.53 11.52
C VAL A 99 -12.44 -9.07 11.89
N VAL A 100 -12.47 -8.21 10.87
CA VAL A 100 -12.61 -6.75 10.98
C VAL A 100 -13.92 -6.32 10.37
N ASN A 101 -14.73 -5.55 11.10
CA ASN A 101 -15.94 -4.94 10.59
C ASN A 101 -15.58 -3.80 9.62
N SER A 102 -16.04 -3.90 8.37
CA SER A 102 -15.69 -2.98 7.28
C SER A 102 -16.29 -1.59 7.44
N LEU A 103 -17.31 -1.41 8.30
CA LEU A 103 -17.92 -0.12 8.59
C LEU A 103 -17.16 0.65 9.68
N THR A 104 -16.72 -0.05 10.73
CA THR A 104 -16.04 0.58 11.88
C THR A 104 -14.52 0.58 11.77
N GLY A 105 -13.95 -0.32 10.95
CA GLY A 105 -12.51 -0.54 10.87
C GLY A 105 -11.89 -1.20 12.12
N LYS A 106 -12.72 -1.71 13.03
CA LYS A 106 -12.32 -2.44 14.25
C LYS A 106 -12.66 -3.92 14.13
N THR A 107 -12.08 -4.74 14.98
CA THR A 107 -12.43 -6.17 15.03
C THR A 107 -13.90 -6.36 15.43
N VAL A 108 -14.44 -7.55 15.20
CA VAL A 108 -15.81 -7.91 15.64
C VAL A 108 -16.01 -7.77 17.16
N ASN A 109 -14.92 -7.86 17.93
CA ASN A 109 -14.90 -7.64 19.39
C ASN A 109 -14.59 -6.18 19.76
N ASN A 110 -14.75 -5.25 18.82
CA ASN A 110 -14.48 -3.81 18.97
C ASN A 110 -13.04 -3.46 19.37
N GLN A 111 -12.07 -4.33 19.09
CA GLN A 111 -10.65 -4.11 19.35
C GLN A 111 -9.95 -3.44 18.16
N ILE A 112 -8.79 -2.86 18.41
CA ILE A 112 -7.93 -2.26 17.38
C ILE A 112 -7.32 -3.39 16.54
N SER A 113 -7.53 -3.37 15.22
CA SER A 113 -6.98 -4.39 14.32
C SER A 113 -5.45 -4.33 14.27
N ARG A 114 -4.80 -5.49 14.14
CA ARG A 114 -3.34 -5.63 13.93
C ARG A 114 -2.84 -4.92 12.66
N LEU A 115 -3.73 -4.60 11.72
CA LEU A 115 -3.42 -3.93 10.44
C LEU A 115 -3.66 -2.41 10.46
N THR A 116 -3.95 -1.83 11.63
CA THR A 116 -4.12 -0.37 11.76
C THR A 116 -2.80 0.38 11.61
N LYS A 117 -2.89 1.68 11.26
CA LYS A 117 -1.73 2.59 11.18
C LYS A 117 -0.95 2.59 12.50
N GLN A 118 -1.66 2.61 13.64
CA GLN A 118 -1.07 2.59 14.97
C GLN A 118 -0.23 1.32 15.19
N ASN A 119 -0.79 0.14 14.91
CA ASN A 119 -0.07 -1.13 15.05
C ASN A 119 1.15 -1.22 14.11
N PHE A 120 1.01 -0.79 12.85
CA PHE A 120 2.15 -0.74 11.94
C PHE A 120 3.23 0.26 12.38
N PHE A 121 2.84 1.39 12.97
CA PHE A 121 3.80 2.37 13.47
C PHE A 121 4.56 1.84 14.69
N MET A 122 3.87 1.18 15.63
CA MET A 122 4.52 0.50 16.76
C MET A 122 5.51 -0.57 16.30
N LYS A 123 5.13 -1.40 15.31
CA LYS A 123 6.04 -2.39 14.70
C LYS A 123 7.25 -1.73 14.04
N TYR A 124 7.06 -0.62 13.34
CA TYR A 124 8.16 0.15 12.77
C TYR A 124 9.10 0.68 13.86
N GLY A 125 8.58 1.28 14.93
CA GLY A 125 9.37 1.72 16.08
C GLY A 125 10.18 0.58 16.72
N TYR A 126 9.58 -0.60 16.86
CA TYR A 126 10.28 -1.80 17.33
C TYR A 126 11.43 -2.20 16.39
N VAL A 127 11.23 -2.19 15.07
CA VAL A 127 12.28 -2.49 14.10
C VAL A 127 13.40 -1.46 14.19
N MET A 128 13.08 -0.15 14.21
CA MET A 128 14.10 0.90 14.30
C MET A 128 14.95 0.80 15.57
N LYS A 129 14.35 0.38 16.69
CA LYS A 129 15.05 0.18 17.96
C LYS A 129 16.04 -0.99 17.92
N ASN A 130 15.69 -2.07 17.20
CA ASN A 130 16.39 -3.35 17.28
C ASN A 130 17.21 -3.71 16.04
N LEU A 131 17.02 -3.03 14.90
CA LEU A 131 17.72 -3.34 13.65
C LEU A 131 19.20 -2.93 13.75
N PRO A 132 20.16 -3.85 13.58
CA PRO A 132 21.59 -3.53 13.58
C PRO A 132 21.95 -2.55 12.46
N GLY A 133 22.90 -1.64 12.72
CA GLY A 133 23.38 -0.67 11.73
C GLY A 133 22.55 0.61 11.60
N ILE A 134 21.38 0.70 12.24
CA ILE A 134 20.59 1.93 12.27
C ILE A 134 21.20 2.94 13.25
N GLN A 135 21.54 4.13 12.74
CA GLN A 135 22.08 5.23 13.55
C GLN A 135 21.02 5.85 14.46
N SER A 136 19.82 6.15 13.93
CA SER A 136 18.72 6.72 14.71
C SER A 136 17.74 5.62 15.13
N ARG A 137 17.90 5.13 16.37
CA ARG A 137 17.11 4.02 16.90
C ARG A 137 15.75 4.44 17.48
N LYS A 138 15.55 5.73 17.73
CA LYS A 138 14.31 6.26 18.32
C LYS A 138 13.52 7.00 17.26
N VAL A 139 12.25 6.64 17.11
CA VAL A 139 11.28 7.42 16.35
C VAL A 139 10.78 8.52 17.29
N THR A 140 11.11 9.78 16.99
CA THR A 140 10.78 10.95 17.81
C THR A 140 9.67 11.82 17.23
N THR A 141 9.30 11.57 15.98
CA THR A 141 8.31 12.31 15.20
C THR A 141 6.97 11.58 15.21
N ASP A 142 5.88 12.29 14.90
CA ASP A 142 4.58 11.65 14.71
C ASP A 142 4.55 10.75 13.45
N TYR A 143 3.47 9.98 13.26
CA TYR A 143 3.33 9.06 12.14
C TYR A 143 3.36 9.77 10.77
N GLY A 144 2.74 10.93 10.64
CA GLY A 144 2.73 11.74 9.42
C GLY A 144 4.11 12.27 9.08
N GLU A 145 4.77 12.90 10.04
CA GLU A 145 6.11 13.48 9.89
C GLU A 145 7.15 12.39 9.59
N THR A 146 7.11 11.26 10.30
CA THR A 146 7.99 10.11 10.04
C THR A 146 7.88 9.66 8.58
N LYS A 147 6.66 9.64 8.02
CA LYS A 147 6.44 9.26 6.62
C LYS A 147 6.98 10.30 5.65
N ILE A 148 6.81 11.59 5.95
CA ILE A 148 7.27 12.70 5.09
C ILE A 148 8.80 12.73 5.02
N ASN A 149 9.49 12.35 6.09
CA ASN A 149 10.96 12.32 6.16
C ASN A 149 11.62 11.30 5.21
N VAL A 150 10.86 10.34 4.64
CA VAL A 150 11.37 9.39 3.66
C VAL A 150 11.35 9.99 2.25
N LYS A 151 12.34 10.84 1.96
CA LYS A 151 12.37 11.75 0.80
C LYS A 151 12.13 11.07 -0.55
N ASP A 152 12.87 10.01 -0.88
CA ASP A 152 12.78 9.38 -2.21
C ASP A 152 11.42 8.73 -2.45
N TYR A 153 10.85 8.09 -1.42
CA TYR A 153 9.47 7.60 -1.48
C TYR A 153 8.47 8.75 -1.75
N GLN A 154 8.66 9.90 -1.09
CA GLN A 154 7.78 11.06 -1.29
C GLN A 154 7.95 11.67 -2.69
N ILE A 155 9.17 11.70 -3.24
CA ILE A 155 9.44 12.14 -4.62
C ILE A 155 8.71 11.22 -5.60
N ALA A 156 8.94 9.90 -5.52
CA ALA A 156 8.27 8.92 -6.38
C ALA A 156 6.73 8.99 -6.28
N LYS A 157 6.19 9.20 -5.07
CA LYS A 157 4.75 9.38 -4.85
C LYS A 157 4.20 10.66 -5.48
N ARG A 158 4.92 11.78 -5.36
CA ARG A 158 4.50 13.05 -5.99
C ARG A 158 4.52 12.93 -7.51
N GLU A 159 5.52 12.25 -8.05
CA GLU A 159 5.67 12.02 -9.48
C GLU A 159 4.54 11.15 -10.02
N LEU A 160 4.17 10.06 -9.33
CA LEU A 160 2.96 9.31 -9.65
C LEU A 160 1.72 10.22 -9.75
N PHE A 161 1.51 11.12 -8.78
CA PHE A 161 0.36 12.01 -8.81
C PHE A 161 0.44 13.02 -9.97
N ALA A 162 1.65 13.45 -10.34
CA ALA A 162 1.87 14.29 -11.51
C ALA A 162 1.57 13.53 -12.81
N ALA A 163 1.97 12.27 -12.92
CA ALA A 163 1.67 11.42 -14.08
C ALA A 163 0.16 11.26 -14.30
N PHE A 164 -0.60 10.96 -13.24
CA PHE A 164 -2.07 10.92 -13.31
C PHE A 164 -2.69 12.22 -13.83
N ARG A 165 -2.18 13.38 -13.40
CA ARG A 165 -2.65 14.68 -13.90
C ARG A 165 -2.29 14.91 -15.36
N ARG A 166 -1.08 14.52 -15.77
CA ARG A 166 -0.58 14.70 -17.15
C ARG A 166 -1.33 13.84 -18.18
N GLU A 167 -1.89 12.72 -17.75
CA GLU A 167 -2.73 11.83 -18.56
C GLU A 167 -4.23 12.15 -18.46
N ASP A 168 -4.60 13.25 -17.79
CA ASP A 168 -5.99 13.65 -17.54
C ASP A 168 -6.84 12.57 -16.83
N LEU A 169 -6.21 11.82 -15.92
CA LEU A 169 -6.85 10.75 -15.12
C LEU A 169 -7.35 11.24 -13.76
N GLY A 170 -7.43 12.56 -13.59
CA GLY A 170 -7.89 13.22 -12.36
C GLY A 170 -6.85 13.34 -11.25
N ASN A 171 -7.30 13.84 -10.10
CA ASN A 171 -6.46 14.11 -8.94
C ASN A 171 -6.50 12.98 -7.92
N TRP A 172 -5.32 12.63 -7.38
CA TRP A 172 -5.23 11.65 -6.31
C TRP A 172 -5.83 12.20 -5.00
N LEU A 173 -6.96 11.66 -4.58
CA LEU A 173 -7.63 12.04 -3.34
C LEU A 173 -6.83 11.59 -2.11
N LYS A 174 -6.58 12.54 -1.20
CA LYS A 174 -5.91 12.31 0.09
C LYS A 174 -6.93 12.38 1.22
N LYS A 175 -6.57 11.78 2.35
CA LYS A 175 -7.28 11.99 3.61
C LYS A 175 -6.77 13.27 4.28
N PRO A 176 -7.54 13.86 5.21
CA PRO A 176 -7.05 14.96 6.06
C PRO A 176 -5.75 14.57 6.77
N ILE A 177 -4.86 15.55 6.99
CA ILE A 177 -3.52 15.31 7.56
C ILE A 177 -3.60 14.83 9.00
N GLU A 178 -4.61 15.29 9.73
CA GLU A 178 -4.94 15.00 11.12
C GLU A 178 -5.14 13.49 11.36
N GLN A 179 -5.51 12.73 10.32
CA GLN A 179 -5.60 11.26 10.43
C GLN A 179 -4.24 10.59 10.69
N ASP A 180 -3.14 11.23 10.27
CA ASP A 180 -1.78 10.74 10.45
C ASP A 180 -1.03 11.47 11.59
N GLU A 181 -1.65 12.44 12.28
CA GLU A 181 -1.06 13.21 13.39
C GLU A 181 -1.20 12.48 14.74
N PHE A 182 -0.44 11.40 14.93
CA PHE A 182 -0.36 10.68 16.20
C PHE A 182 1.05 10.13 16.43
N ALA A 183 1.50 10.13 17.69
CA ALA A 183 2.81 9.64 18.09
C ALA A 183 2.78 8.16 18.54
N LEU A 184 3.96 7.57 18.71
CA LEU A 184 4.09 6.34 19.48
C LEU A 184 3.80 6.62 20.96
N PRO A 185 3.22 5.66 21.71
CA PRO A 185 3.15 5.75 23.16
C PRO A 185 4.57 5.88 23.76
N GLU A 186 4.70 6.67 24.83
CA GLU A 186 5.96 6.81 25.58
C GLU A 186 6.38 5.51 26.28
#